data_AF-A0A378W0S6-F1
#
_entry.id   AF-A0A378W0S6-F1
#
_cell.length_a   1.000
_cell.length_b   1.000
_cell.length_c   1.000
_cell.angle_alpha   90.00
_cell.angle_beta   90.00
_cell.angle_gamma   90.00
#
_symmetry.space_group_name_H-M   'P 1'
#
loop_
_entity.id
_entity.type
_entity.pdbx_description
1 polymer ?
#
loop_
_entity_poly.entity_id
_entity_poly.type
_entity_poly.pdbx_seq_one_letter_code
_entity_poly.pdbx_strand_id
1 'polypeptide(L)'
;MIALGKGGQREVADYRLSRYACYLIVQNGDPSKSVIAAGQTYFAVQARRQELQDEAAFRSLGEDKQRLLLRRQLREHNTDLAAAAKDAGVEKPVEYAVFQNHGYRGLYGGLGKQGIHSRKGLKKSQRILDHMNASEPAANLFRATQTEENYAAKHPRQTQANRVHFEVGQKVRQTIEELGGIMPENQPVPEKSIKQLENEEQKGLPQPNSIKTAKITAFRLPEKAACTRFQAA
;
A
#
# COMPACT_ATOMS: atom_id res chain seq x y z
N MET A 1 -40.15 25.58 -10.80
CA MET A 1 -41.42 25.62 -10.03
C MET A 1 -41.74 24.24 -9.50
N ILE A 2 -41.89 24.09 -8.19
CA ILE A 2 -42.43 22.87 -7.56
C ILE A 2 -43.78 23.19 -6.90
N ALA A 3 -44.73 22.28 -7.01
CA ALA A 3 -46.04 22.41 -6.38
C ALA A 3 -45.93 22.10 -4.89
N LEU A 4 -46.36 23.02 -4.04
CA LEU A 4 -46.51 22.83 -2.60
C LEU A 4 -47.98 22.52 -2.27
N GLY A 5 -48.21 21.97 -1.08
CA GLY A 5 -49.57 21.76 -0.58
C GLY A 5 -50.39 23.05 -0.63
N LYS A 6 -51.68 22.92 -0.99
CA LYS A 6 -52.65 24.03 -1.16
C LYS A 6 -52.35 25.00 -2.33
N GLY A 7 -51.78 24.50 -3.42
CA GLY A 7 -51.70 25.26 -4.69
C GLY A 7 -50.61 26.34 -4.75
N GLY A 8 -49.78 26.47 -3.71
CA GLY A 8 -48.61 27.35 -3.73
C GLY A 8 -47.53 26.82 -4.67
N GLN A 9 -46.84 27.72 -5.38
CA GLN A 9 -45.70 27.36 -6.21
C GLN A 9 -44.44 28.03 -5.67
N ARG A 10 -43.35 27.25 -5.56
CA ARG A 10 -42.02 27.78 -5.18
C ARG A 10 -41.08 27.75 -6.36
N GLU A 11 -40.43 28.89 -6.61
CA GLU A 11 -39.31 28.97 -7.54
C GLU A 11 -38.08 28.33 -6.90
N VAL A 12 -37.47 27.39 -7.62
CA VAL A 12 -36.28 26.64 -7.17
C VAL A 12 -35.18 26.97 -8.15
N ALA A 13 -34.04 27.40 -7.64
CA ALA A 13 -32.88 27.74 -8.46
C ALA A 13 -32.28 26.47 -9.06
N ASP A 14 -32.04 26.50 -10.37
CA ASP A 14 -31.39 25.43 -11.11
C ASP A 14 -29.88 25.70 -11.19
N TYR A 15 -29.08 24.71 -10.81
CA TYR A 15 -27.62 24.80 -10.85
C TYR A 15 -27.02 23.84 -11.85
N ARG A 16 -25.98 24.29 -12.57
CA ARG A 16 -25.11 23.43 -13.37
C ARG A 16 -23.85 23.14 -12.59
N LEU A 17 -23.61 21.87 -12.31
CA LEU A 17 -22.50 21.43 -11.47
C LEU A 17 -21.43 20.74 -12.31
N SER A 18 -20.18 20.81 -11.84
CA SER A 18 -19.10 20.00 -12.40
C SER A 18 -19.35 18.52 -12.08
N ARG A 19 -18.80 17.63 -12.90
CA ARG A 19 -18.90 16.19 -12.68
C ARG A 19 -18.43 15.77 -11.28
N TYR A 20 -17.35 16.40 -10.80
CA TYR A 20 -16.82 16.15 -9.46
C TYR A 20 -17.78 16.59 -8.36
N ALA A 21 -18.41 17.77 -8.49
CA ALA A 21 -19.44 18.22 -7.56
C ALA A 21 -20.65 17.27 -7.53
N CYS A 22 -21.09 16.76 -8.69
CA CYS A 22 -22.15 15.75 -8.75
C CYS A 22 -21.75 14.45 -8.02
N TYR A 23 -20.50 13.99 -8.14
CA TYR A 23 -20.02 12.80 -7.44
C TYR A 23 -20.01 13.00 -5.92
N LEU A 24 -19.59 14.17 -5.43
CA LEU A 24 -19.59 14.46 -4.00
C LEU A 24 -21.02 14.53 -3.43
N ILE A 25 -21.96 15.11 -4.17
CA ILE A 25 -23.38 15.13 -3.78
C ILE A 25 -23.94 13.72 -3.67
N VAL A 26 -23.63 12.84 -4.64
CA VAL A 26 -24.07 11.45 -4.61
C VAL A 26 -23.45 10.68 -3.44
N GLN A 27 -22.15 10.87 -3.16
CA GLN A 27 -21.47 10.18 -2.06
C GLN A 27 -21.99 10.62 -0.68
N ASN A 28 -22.33 11.89 -0.51
CA ASN A 28 -22.72 12.47 0.79
C ASN A 28 -24.23 12.71 0.95
N GLY A 29 -25.03 12.37 -0.06
CA GLY A 29 -26.48 12.60 -0.06
C GLY A 29 -27.23 11.63 0.86
N ASP A 30 -28.49 11.96 1.16
CA ASP A 30 -29.38 11.10 1.95
C ASP A 30 -29.66 9.77 1.21
N PRO A 31 -29.28 8.61 1.78
CA PRO A 31 -29.50 7.30 1.18
C PRO A 31 -30.98 6.91 1.07
N SER A 32 -31.90 7.61 1.75
CA SER A 32 -33.34 7.38 1.58
C SER A 32 -33.84 7.70 0.16
N LYS A 33 -33.09 8.54 -0.58
CA LYS A 33 -33.38 8.92 -1.96
C LYS A 33 -32.83 7.85 -2.92
N SER A 34 -33.71 7.20 -3.68
CA SER A 34 -33.37 6.06 -4.56
C SER A 34 -32.19 6.33 -5.52
N VAL A 35 -32.11 7.54 -6.09
CA VAL A 35 -31.02 7.91 -7.01
C VAL A 35 -29.67 8.05 -6.28
N ILE A 36 -29.68 8.53 -5.04
CA ILE A 36 -28.49 8.63 -4.20
C ILE A 36 -28.03 7.23 -3.77
N ALA A 37 -28.94 6.38 -3.30
CA ALA A 37 -28.62 5.01 -2.92
C ALA A 37 -28.00 4.20 -4.07
N ALA A 38 -28.57 4.32 -5.28
CA ALA A 38 -28.02 3.67 -6.48
C ALA A 38 -26.62 4.19 -6.83
N GLY A 39 -26.41 5.51 -6.71
CA GLY A 39 -25.11 6.13 -6.95
C GLY A 39 -24.04 5.74 -5.92
N GLN A 40 -24.38 5.68 -4.64
CA GLN A 40 -23.49 5.19 -3.58
C GLN A 40 -23.13 3.71 -3.81
N THR A 41 -24.10 2.88 -4.18
CA THR A 41 -23.87 1.48 -4.56
C THR A 41 -22.91 1.38 -5.75
N TYR A 42 -23.10 2.22 -6.77
CA TYR A 42 -22.18 2.27 -7.92
C TYR A 42 -20.75 2.61 -7.49
N PHE A 43 -20.53 3.61 -6.64
CA PHE A 43 -19.19 3.95 -6.16
C PHE A 43 -18.56 2.84 -5.32
N ALA A 44 -19.33 2.17 -4.45
CA ALA A 44 -18.84 1.02 -3.71
C ALA A 44 -18.41 -0.13 -4.64
N VAL A 45 -19.20 -0.42 -5.69
CA VAL A 45 -18.86 -1.43 -6.69
C VAL A 45 -17.65 -1.02 -7.53
N GLN A 46 -17.53 0.25 -7.92
CA GLN A 46 -16.37 0.72 -8.68
C GLN A 46 -15.10 0.75 -7.84
N ALA A 47 -15.17 1.19 -6.58
CA ALA A 47 -14.06 1.13 -5.65
C ALA A 47 -13.61 -0.32 -5.47
N ARG A 48 -14.54 -1.25 -5.23
CA ARG A 48 -14.23 -2.67 -5.11
C ARG A 48 -13.64 -3.26 -6.40
N ARG A 49 -14.14 -2.84 -7.57
CA ARG A 49 -13.56 -3.24 -8.86
C ARG A 49 -12.15 -2.72 -9.03
N GLN A 50 -11.87 -1.48 -8.64
CA GLN A 50 -10.53 -0.89 -8.69
C GLN A 50 -9.60 -1.61 -7.71
N GLU A 51 -10.02 -1.87 -6.46
CA GLU A 51 -9.26 -2.66 -5.49
C GLU A 51 -8.89 -4.05 -6.05
N LEU A 52 -9.86 -4.75 -6.65
CA LEU A 52 -9.65 -6.06 -7.26
C LEU A 52 -8.78 -5.98 -8.51
N GLN A 53 -8.90 -4.90 -9.30
CA GLN A 53 -8.04 -4.65 -10.45
C GLN A 53 -6.61 -4.33 -10.02
N ASP A 54 -6.41 -3.59 -8.95
CA ASP A 54 -5.10 -3.29 -8.38
C ASP A 54 -4.46 -4.56 -7.79
N GLU A 55 -5.27 -5.43 -7.15
CA GLU A 55 -4.84 -6.74 -6.66
C GLU A 55 -4.48 -7.71 -7.81
N ALA A 56 -5.30 -7.78 -8.85
CA ALA A 56 -5.02 -8.57 -10.05
C ALA A 56 -3.82 -8.02 -10.82
N ALA A 57 -3.70 -6.69 -10.91
CA ALA A 57 -2.55 -6.01 -11.47
C ALA A 57 -1.30 -6.40 -10.70
N PHE A 58 -1.31 -6.37 -9.36
CA PHE A 58 -0.21 -6.80 -8.49
C PHE A 58 0.27 -8.23 -8.78
N ARG A 59 -0.67 -9.18 -8.95
CA ARG A 59 -0.35 -10.57 -9.31
C ARG A 59 0.24 -10.69 -10.72
N SER A 60 -0.12 -9.79 -11.63
CA SER A 60 0.41 -9.72 -13.00
C SER A 60 1.68 -8.86 -13.15
N LEU A 61 2.14 -8.20 -12.09
CA LEU A 61 3.38 -7.42 -12.10
C LEU A 61 4.58 -8.36 -12.28
N GLY A 62 5.51 -7.96 -13.16
CA GLY A 62 6.85 -8.56 -13.14
C GLY A 62 7.51 -8.35 -11.78
N GLU A 63 8.36 -9.30 -11.37
CA GLU A 63 9.00 -9.35 -10.04
C GLU A 63 9.56 -8.00 -9.59
N ASP A 64 10.23 -7.27 -10.48
CA ASP A 64 10.81 -5.95 -10.20
C ASP A 64 9.80 -4.91 -9.69
N LYS A 65 8.57 -4.90 -10.23
CA LYS A 65 7.52 -3.98 -9.75
C LYS A 65 6.98 -4.44 -8.38
N GLN A 66 6.85 -5.74 -8.15
CA GLN A 66 6.47 -6.26 -6.83
C GLN A 66 7.52 -5.91 -5.76
N ARG A 67 8.80 -6.07 -6.09
CA ARG A 67 9.94 -5.67 -5.26
C ARG A 67 9.86 -4.19 -4.89
N LEU A 68 9.57 -3.30 -5.83
CA LEU A 68 9.41 -1.86 -5.57
C LEU A 68 8.28 -1.57 -4.58
N LEU A 69 7.09 -2.13 -4.80
CA LEU A 69 5.91 -1.90 -3.96
C LEU A 69 6.13 -2.43 -2.54
N LEU A 70 6.58 -3.67 -2.40
CA LEU A 70 6.87 -4.28 -1.11
C LEU A 70 7.99 -3.54 -0.39
N ARG A 71 8.98 -3.02 -1.12
CA ARG A 71 10.06 -2.22 -0.53
C ARG A 71 9.55 -0.90 0.02
N ARG A 72 8.60 -0.22 -0.65
CA ARG A 72 7.95 1.01 -0.18
C ARG A 72 7.17 0.76 1.11
N GLN A 73 6.29 -0.24 1.11
CA GLN A 73 5.52 -0.66 2.30
C GLN A 73 6.45 -1.02 3.47
N LEU A 74 7.52 -1.77 3.19
CA LEU A 74 8.51 -2.11 4.20
C LEU A 74 9.26 -0.88 4.75
N ARG A 75 9.41 0.23 4.00
CA ARG A 75 9.99 1.48 4.57
C ARG A 75 9.03 2.11 5.57
N GLU A 76 7.74 2.15 5.23
CA GLU A 76 6.69 2.72 6.06
C GLU A 76 6.59 1.97 7.39
N HIS A 77 6.34 0.66 7.36
CA HIS A 77 6.22 -0.14 8.58
C HIS A 77 7.52 -0.27 9.39
N ASN A 78 8.70 -0.12 8.78
CA ASN A 78 9.93 -0.03 9.57
C ASN A 78 10.04 1.28 10.35
N THR A 79 9.40 2.36 9.87
CA THR A 79 9.29 3.62 10.61
C THR A 79 8.40 3.42 11.83
N ASP A 80 7.24 2.79 11.64
CA ASP A 80 6.28 2.51 12.72
C ASP A 80 6.87 1.54 13.75
N LEU A 81 7.52 0.47 13.28
CA LEU A 81 8.25 -0.46 14.14
C LEU A 81 9.36 0.23 14.93
N ALA A 82 10.08 1.19 14.33
CA ALA A 82 11.11 1.94 15.03
C ALA A 82 10.50 2.83 16.12
N ALA A 83 9.35 3.46 15.87
CA ALA A 83 8.61 4.20 16.88
C ALA A 83 8.16 3.28 18.03
N ALA A 84 7.57 2.14 17.73
CA ALA A 84 7.17 1.15 18.74
C ALA A 84 8.37 0.62 19.54
N ALA A 85 9.52 0.42 18.90
CA ALA A 85 10.76 0.02 19.58
C ALA A 85 11.30 1.14 20.49
N LYS A 86 11.14 2.40 20.09
CA LYS A 86 11.47 3.55 20.94
C LYS A 86 10.66 3.56 22.23
N ASP A 87 9.35 3.35 22.12
CA ASP A 87 8.46 3.29 23.28
C ASP A 87 8.79 2.12 24.22
N ALA A 88 9.40 1.05 23.67
CA ALA A 88 9.96 -0.08 24.41
C ALA A 88 11.36 0.18 25.02
N GLY A 89 11.94 1.36 24.83
CA GLY A 89 13.26 1.75 25.37
C GLY A 89 14.46 1.46 24.45
N VAL A 90 14.24 1.31 23.14
CA VAL A 90 15.31 1.29 22.13
C VAL A 90 15.56 2.74 21.67
N GLU A 91 16.61 3.38 22.15
CA GLU A 91 16.81 4.82 21.92
C GLU A 91 18.06 5.12 21.09
N LYS A 92 19.15 4.37 21.33
CA LYS A 92 20.44 4.66 20.71
C LYS A 92 20.59 3.97 19.36
N PRO A 93 21.31 4.56 18.39
CA PRO A 93 21.52 3.94 17.08
C PRO A 93 22.09 2.51 17.14
N VAL A 94 22.98 2.23 18.10
CA VAL A 94 23.53 0.88 18.31
C VAL A 94 22.46 -0.12 18.77
N GLU A 95 21.50 0.32 19.59
CA GLU A 95 20.41 -0.51 20.08
C GLU A 95 19.44 -0.83 18.94
N TYR A 96 19.14 0.13 18.06
CA TYR A 96 18.39 -0.14 16.83
C TYR A 96 19.11 -1.13 15.91
N ALA A 97 20.43 -1.04 15.79
CA ALA A 97 21.20 -1.99 15.00
C ALA A 97 21.11 -3.41 15.57
N VAL A 98 21.21 -3.55 16.90
CA VAL A 98 21.03 -4.83 17.61
C VAL A 98 19.61 -5.34 17.41
N PHE A 99 18.61 -4.49 17.63
CA PHE A 99 17.19 -4.79 17.48
C PHE A 99 16.86 -5.33 16.09
N GLN A 100 17.23 -4.61 15.03
CA GLN A 100 17.00 -5.04 13.66
C GLN A 100 17.73 -6.35 13.35
N ASN A 101 18.91 -6.54 13.93
CA ASN A 101 19.68 -7.77 13.76
C ASN A 101 18.99 -8.97 14.44
N HIS A 102 18.30 -8.80 15.57
CA HIS A 102 17.50 -9.87 16.19
C HIS A 102 16.39 -10.35 15.26
N GLY A 103 15.67 -9.42 14.64
CA GLY A 103 14.65 -9.81 13.66
C GLY A 103 15.25 -10.54 12.46
N TYR A 104 16.43 -10.15 12.00
CA TYR A 104 17.10 -10.85 10.91
C TYR A 104 17.47 -12.27 11.34
N ARG A 105 18.05 -12.44 12.53
CA ARG A 105 18.42 -13.75 13.05
C ARG A 105 17.22 -14.68 13.19
N GLY A 106 16.05 -14.17 13.59
CA GLY A 106 14.82 -14.97 13.65
C GLY A 106 14.40 -15.48 12.27
N LEU A 107 14.35 -14.60 11.27
CA LEU A 107 13.85 -14.92 9.93
C LEU A 107 14.84 -15.74 9.07
N TYR A 108 16.14 -15.43 9.15
CA TYR A 108 17.19 -15.97 8.30
C TYR A 108 18.04 -17.06 8.99
N GLY A 109 17.42 -17.89 9.83
CA GLY A 109 18.07 -19.09 10.37
C GLY A 109 19.29 -18.78 11.25
N GLY A 110 19.23 -17.72 12.03
CA GLY A 110 20.32 -17.26 12.90
C GLY A 110 21.30 -16.29 12.24
N LEU A 111 21.18 -16.01 10.94
CA LEU A 111 22.01 -15.04 10.24
C LEU A 111 21.62 -13.61 10.61
N GLY A 112 22.59 -12.84 11.09
CA GLY A 112 22.48 -11.38 11.17
C GLY A 112 22.71 -10.71 9.81
N LYS A 113 22.61 -9.38 9.78
CA LYS A 113 22.82 -8.56 8.57
C LYS A 113 24.09 -8.95 7.80
N GLN A 114 25.23 -9.06 8.48
CA GLN A 114 26.50 -9.43 7.85
C GLN A 114 26.48 -10.86 7.26
N GLY A 115 25.88 -11.81 7.97
CA GLY A 115 25.74 -13.18 7.50
C GLY A 115 24.88 -13.28 6.25
N ILE A 116 23.77 -12.55 6.20
CA ILE A 116 22.90 -12.49 5.00
C ILE A 116 23.65 -11.85 3.83
N HIS A 117 24.39 -10.77 4.08
CA HIS A 117 25.18 -10.09 3.04
C HIS A 117 26.22 -11.02 2.41
N SER A 118 26.98 -11.75 3.23
CA SER A 118 27.95 -12.74 2.77
C SER A 118 27.28 -13.94 2.07
N ARG A 119 26.20 -14.48 2.63
CA ARG A 119 25.45 -15.62 2.08
C ARG A 119 24.94 -15.34 0.67
N LYS A 120 24.53 -14.10 0.41
CA LYS A 120 24.07 -13.63 -0.91
C LYS A 120 25.19 -13.20 -1.86
N GLY A 121 26.45 -13.26 -1.45
CA GLY A 121 27.59 -12.88 -2.31
C GLY A 121 27.59 -11.41 -2.72
N LEU A 122 27.03 -10.52 -1.89
CA LEU A 122 26.89 -9.10 -2.23
C LEU A 122 28.24 -8.39 -2.16
N LYS A 123 28.46 -7.45 -3.08
CA LYS A 123 29.61 -6.53 -3.03
C LYS A 123 29.53 -5.65 -1.78
N LYS A 124 30.68 -5.16 -1.28
CA LYS A 124 30.74 -4.29 -0.09
C LYS A 124 29.83 -3.05 -0.18
N SER A 125 29.63 -2.50 -1.38
CA SER A 125 28.77 -1.34 -1.63
C SER A 125 27.28 -1.68 -1.78
N GLN A 126 26.94 -2.95 -2.00
CA GLN A 126 25.56 -3.39 -2.20
C GLN A 126 24.85 -3.56 -0.86
N ARG A 127 23.58 -3.14 -0.82
CA ARG A 127 22.71 -3.26 0.36
C ARG A 127 21.78 -4.45 0.18
N ILE A 128 21.58 -5.21 1.26
CA ILE A 128 20.76 -6.44 1.25
C ILE A 128 19.35 -6.14 0.74
N LEU A 129 18.66 -5.15 1.33
CA LEU A 129 17.28 -4.78 0.99
C LEU A 129 17.12 -4.29 -0.47
N ASP A 130 18.21 -3.92 -1.14
CA ASP A 130 18.16 -3.48 -2.54
C ASP A 130 18.30 -4.67 -3.51
N HIS A 131 18.77 -5.83 -3.04
CA HIS A 131 19.07 -7.04 -3.82
C HIS A 131 18.33 -8.27 -3.27
N MET A 132 17.11 -8.07 -2.78
CA MET A 132 16.17 -9.11 -2.39
C MET A 132 15.17 -9.35 -3.53
N ASN A 133 14.78 -10.61 -3.79
CA ASN A 133 13.64 -10.90 -4.67
C ASN A 133 12.31 -10.49 -4.01
N ALA A 134 11.16 -10.63 -4.68
CA ALA A 134 9.88 -10.15 -4.11
C ALA A 134 9.44 -10.87 -2.82
N SER A 135 9.79 -12.15 -2.65
CA SER A 135 9.37 -12.95 -1.49
C SER A 135 10.03 -12.50 -0.18
N GLU A 136 11.28 -12.04 -0.24
CA GLU A 136 12.01 -11.59 0.94
C GLU A 136 11.45 -10.30 1.58
N PRO A 137 11.23 -9.17 0.88
CA PRO A 137 10.64 -7.97 1.48
C PRO A 137 9.20 -8.24 1.95
N ALA A 138 8.45 -9.16 1.31
CA ALA A 138 7.15 -9.60 1.83
C ALA A 138 7.30 -10.30 3.20
N ALA A 139 8.23 -11.23 3.34
CA ALA A 139 8.50 -11.89 4.62
C ALA A 139 9.01 -10.90 5.69
N ASN A 140 9.87 -9.95 5.32
CA ASN A 140 10.34 -8.91 6.23
C ASN A 140 9.23 -7.94 6.64
N LEU A 141 8.32 -7.61 5.72
CA LEU A 141 7.15 -6.77 5.97
C LEU A 141 6.20 -7.46 6.94
N PHE A 142 5.89 -8.74 6.71
CA PHE A 142 5.05 -9.52 7.63
C PHE A 142 5.69 -9.62 9.02
N ARG A 143 6.99 -9.91 9.11
CA ARG A 143 7.71 -9.89 10.40
C ARG A 143 7.63 -8.52 11.08
N ALA A 144 7.82 -7.43 10.35
CA ALA A 144 7.81 -6.07 10.91
C ALA A 144 6.44 -5.70 11.47
N THR A 145 5.39 -5.85 10.66
CA THR A 145 3.98 -5.59 11.04
C THR A 145 3.55 -6.43 12.24
N GLN A 146 3.86 -7.73 12.24
CA GLN A 146 3.51 -8.60 13.37
C GLN A 146 4.29 -8.27 14.65
N THR A 147 5.51 -7.73 14.54
CA THR A 147 6.24 -7.24 15.72
C THR A 147 5.60 -5.97 16.26
N GLU A 148 5.26 -5.03 15.37
CA GLU A 148 4.57 -3.79 15.70
C GLU A 148 3.25 -4.06 16.45
N GLU A 149 2.40 -4.93 15.92
CA GLU A 149 1.14 -5.34 16.56
C GLU A 149 1.37 -5.97 17.95
N ASN A 150 2.41 -6.81 18.08
CA ASN A 150 2.75 -7.42 19.37
C ASN A 150 3.15 -6.35 20.40
N TYR A 151 3.82 -5.29 19.96
CA TYR A 151 4.31 -4.22 20.83
C TYR A 151 3.18 -3.30 21.27
N ALA A 152 2.29 -2.94 20.33
CA ALA A 152 1.09 -2.18 20.62
C ALA A 152 0.23 -2.88 21.69
N ALA A 153 0.20 -4.22 21.70
CA ALA A 153 -0.56 -4.99 22.68
C ALA A 153 0.15 -5.17 24.04
N LYS A 154 1.49 -5.24 24.08
CA LYS A 154 2.23 -5.73 25.27
C LYS A 154 3.19 -4.73 25.92
N HIS A 155 3.55 -3.65 25.23
CA HIS A 155 4.51 -2.64 25.71
C HIS A 155 5.76 -3.22 26.40
N PRO A 156 6.52 -4.09 25.71
CA PRO A 156 7.67 -4.78 26.31
C PRO A 156 8.80 -3.81 26.67
N ARG A 157 9.64 -4.18 27.64
CA ARG A 157 10.93 -3.49 27.87
C ARG A 157 11.98 -3.89 26.82
N GLN A 158 13.03 -3.10 26.65
CA GLN A 158 14.05 -3.26 25.60
C GLN A 158 14.61 -4.68 25.40
N THR A 159 14.97 -5.38 26.48
CA THR A 159 15.48 -6.76 26.40
C THR A 159 14.42 -7.74 25.89
N GLN A 160 13.17 -7.53 26.26
CA GLN A 160 12.02 -8.29 25.77
C GLN A 160 11.69 -7.91 24.33
N ALA A 161 11.85 -6.65 23.92
CA ALA A 161 11.68 -6.20 22.55
C ALA A 161 12.58 -6.98 21.58
N ASN A 162 13.88 -7.06 21.86
CA ASN A 162 14.81 -7.86 21.05
C ASN A 162 14.39 -9.33 20.93
N ARG A 163 13.90 -9.92 22.03
CA ARG A 163 13.41 -11.30 22.07
C ARG A 163 12.14 -11.48 21.23
N VAL A 164 11.15 -10.60 21.39
CA VAL A 164 9.89 -10.65 20.64
C VAL A 164 10.17 -10.54 19.14
N HIS A 165 11.02 -9.61 18.71
CA HIS A 165 11.34 -9.44 17.29
C HIS A 165 12.06 -10.67 16.69
N PHE A 166 12.91 -11.33 17.49
CA PHE A 166 13.51 -12.62 17.11
C PHE A 166 12.44 -13.73 17.01
N GLU A 167 11.59 -13.89 18.02
CA GLU A 167 10.55 -14.92 18.06
C GLU A 167 9.52 -14.76 16.92
N VAL A 168 9.11 -13.54 16.61
CA VAL A 168 8.25 -13.25 15.45
C VAL A 168 8.96 -13.68 14.16
N GLY A 169 10.23 -13.32 13.98
CA GLY A 169 11.02 -13.76 12.83
C GLY A 169 11.10 -15.28 12.70
N GLN A 170 11.29 -15.98 13.82
CA GLN A 170 11.33 -17.44 13.85
C GLN A 170 9.98 -18.07 13.45
N LYS A 171 8.86 -17.50 13.90
CA LYS A 171 7.52 -17.96 13.50
C LYS A 171 7.27 -17.76 12.01
N VAL A 172 7.60 -16.59 11.47
CA VAL A 172 7.50 -16.35 10.02
C VAL A 172 8.32 -17.36 9.24
N ARG A 173 9.54 -17.65 9.70
CA ARG A 173 10.40 -18.69 9.10
C ARG A 173 9.74 -20.07 9.12
N GLN A 174 9.24 -20.50 10.28
CA GLN A 174 8.58 -21.79 10.43
C GLN A 174 7.38 -21.91 9.49
N THR A 175 6.57 -20.85 9.35
CA THR A 175 5.45 -20.84 8.39
C THR A 175 5.93 -21.00 6.94
N ILE A 176 7.03 -20.37 6.54
CA ILE A 176 7.58 -20.56 5.19
C ILE A 176 7.99 -22.03 4.99
N GLU A 177 8.59 -22.65 6.00
CA GLU A 177 9.04 -24.06 5.95
C GLU A 177 7.85 -25.03 5.89
N GLU A 178 6.84 -24.84 6.74
CA GLU A 178 5.61 -25.65 6.77
C GLU A 178 4.83 -25.59 5.45
N LEU A 179 4.87 -24.44 4.77
CA LEU A 179 4.25 -24.25 3.46
C LEU A 179 5.12 -24.77 2.29
N GLY A 180 6.29 -25.35 2.57
CA GLY A 180 7.23 -25.85 1.54
C GLY A 180 7.89 -24.73 0.73
N GLY A 181 7.96 -23.52 1.28
CA GLY A 181 8.56 -22.35 0.63
C GLY A 181 10.10 -22.35 0.67
N ILE A 182 10.70 -21.60 -0.26
CA ILE A 182 12.15 -21.39 -0.28
C ILE A 182 12.53 -20.43 0.85
N MET A 183 13.47 -20.84 1.70
CA MET A 183 13.96 -20.02 2.82
C MET A 183 14.55 -18.68 2.32
N PRO A 184 14.33 -17.56 3.05
CA PRO A 184 14.76 -16.22 2.63
C PRO A 184 16.25 -16.13 2.25
N GLU A 185 17.14 -16.78 3.01
CA GLU A 185 18.58 -16.80 2.75
C GLU A 185 18.99 -17.57 1.48
N ASN A 186 18.08 -18.37 0.91
CA ASN A 186 18.29 -19.18 -0.29
C ASN A 186 17.55 -18.63 -1.51
N GLN A 187 16.80 -17.52 -1.35
CA GLN A 187 16.13 -16.86 -2.46
C GLN A 187 17.15 -16.29 -3.46
N PRO A 188 16.84 -16.30 -4.78
CA PRO A 188 17.71 -15.74 -5.80
C PRO A 188 17.97 -14.26 -5.55
N VAL A 189 19.18 -13.82 -5.90
CA VAL A 189 19.61 -12.43 -5.74
C VAL A 189 19.41 -11.71 -7.08
N PRO A 190 18.49 -10.74 -7.18
CA PRO A 190 18.26 -10.04 -8.43
C PRO A 190 19.47 -9.19 -8.84
N GLU A 191 19.75 -9.19 -10.14
CA GLU A 191 20.86 -8.41 -10.72
C GLU A 191 20.63 -6.89 -10.54
N LYS A 192 19.40 -6.44 -10.81
CA LYS A 192 18.99 -5.05 -10.64
C LYS A 192 18.69 -4.74 -9.18
N SER A 193 19.31 -3.66 -8.70
CA SER A 193 18.99 -3.08 -7.40
C SER A 193 17.65 -2.36 -7.42
N ILE A 194 16.97 -2.29 -6.27
CA ILE A 194 15.78 -1.44 -6.07
C ILE A 194 16.01 0.00 -6.59
N LYS A 195 17.18 0.58 -6.34
CA LYS A 195 17.50 1.95 -6.78
C LYS A 195 17.50 2.10 -8.30
N GLN A 196 18.02 1.09 -9.01
CA GLN A 196 17.97 1.09 -10.47
C GLN A 196 16.51 1.02 -10.95
N LEU A 197 15.69 0.19 -10.31
CA LEU A 197 14.26 0.08 -10.62
C LEU A 197 13.50 1.39 -10.33
N GLU A 198 13.76 2.05 -9.20
CA GLU A 198 13.18 3.36 -8.87
C GLU A 198 13.53 4.40 -9.94
N ASN A 199 14.77 4.41 -10.43
CA ASN A 199 15.21 5.31 -11.50
C ASN A 199 14.56 4.98 -12.87
N GLU A 200 14.37 3.70 -13.18
CA GLU A 200 13.69 3.27 -14.41
C GLU A 200 12.21 3.69 -14.39
N GLU A 201 11.51 3.53 -13.26
CA GLU A 201 10.13 3.97 -13.08
C GLU A 201 9.99 5.49 -13.22
N GLN A 202 10.90 6.27 -12.62
CA GLN A 202 10.92 7.73 -12.77
C GLN A 202 11.14 8.20 -14.20
N LYS A 203 11.93 7.47 -15.00
CA LYS A 203 12.16 7.77 -16.42
C LYS A 203 10.99 7.37 -17.31
N GLY A 204 10.22 6.35 -16.90
CA GLY A 204 9.03 5.87 -17.63
C GLY A 204 7.76 6.69 -17.38
N LEU A 205 7.73 7.51 -16.32
CA LEU A 205 6.64 8.47 -16.10
C LEU A 205 6.74 9.59 -17.13
N PRO A 206 5.65 9.92 -17.86
CA PRO A 206 5.66 11.07 -18.75
C PRO A 206 5.97 12.33 -17.92
N GLN A 207 7.04 13.03 -18.31
CA GLN A 207 7.39 14.31 -17.72
C GLN A 207 6.18 15.25 -17.83
N PRO A 208 5.82 16.04 -16.79
CA PRO A 208 4.67 16.94 -16.86
C PRO A 208 4.73 17.93 -18.03
N ASN A 209 5.92 18.19 -18.58
CA ASN A 209 6.13 19.04 -19.75
C ASN A 209 5.93 18.36 -21.12
N SER A 210 5.71 17.03 -21.19
CA SER A 210 5.51 16.31 -22.46
C SER A 210 4.06 16.02 -22.80
N ILE A 211 3.10 16.37 -21.93
CA ILE A 211 1.69 16.48 -22.32
C ILE A 211 1.53 17.77 -23.14
N LYS A 212 2.09 17.77 -24.36
CA LYS A 212 1.57 18.65 -25.40
C LYS A 212 0.10 18.30 -25.50
N THR A 213 -0.75 19.30 -25.32
CA THR A 213 -2.19 19.30 -25.52
C THR A 213 -2.54 18.50 -26.77
N ALA A 214 -2.74 17.19 -26.61
CA ALA A 214 -3.47 16.40 -27.57
C ALA A 214 -4.86 17.03 -27.52
N LYS A 215 -5.20 17.76 -28.58
CA LYS A 215 -6.56 18.24 -28.81
C LYS A 215 -7.44 17.02 -28.61
N ILE A 216 -8.18 17.00 -27.51
CA ILE A 216 -9.28 16.08 -27.31
C ILE A 216 -10.29 16.49 -28.39
N THR A 217 -10.15 15.93 -29.59
CA THR A 217 -11.24 15.86 -30.54
C THR A 217 -12.31 15.08 -29.79
N ALA A 218 -13.33 15.83 -29.35
CA ALA A 218 -14.46 15.32 -28.62
C ALA A 218 -14.96 14.05 -29.33
N PHE A 219 -14.78 12.91 -28.68
CA PHE A 219 -15.52 11.72 -29.04
C PHE A 219 -16.97 12.07 -28.73
N ARG A 220 -17.71 12.42 -29.78
CA ARG A 220 -19.13 12.80 -29.73
C ARG A 220 -19.92 11.56 -29.33
N LEU A 221 -20.07 11.36 -28.02
CA LEU A 221 -21.05 10.41 -27.49
C LEU A 221 -22.44 10.93 -27.90
N PRO A 222 -23.32 10.05 -28.43
CA PRO A 222 -24.65 10.46 -28.84
C PRO A 222 -25.43 11.04 -27.66
N GLU A 223 -26.07 12.17 -27.93
CA GLU A 223 -26.73 13.14 -27.05
C GLU A 223 -27.98 12.61 -26.30
N LYS A 224 -28.06 11.32 -25.99
CA LYS A 224 -29.24 10.71 -25.38
C LYS A 224 -28.90 9.85 -24.17
N ALA A 225 -28.48 10.51 -23.10
CA ALA A 225 -28.74 10.03 -21.75
C ALA A 225 -29.35 11.20 -20.97
N ALA A 226 -30.67 11.17 -20.87
CA ALA A 226 -31.48 12.18 -20.21
C ALA A 226 -30.96 12.41 -18.78
N CYS A 227 -30.52 13.64 -18.51
CA CYS A 227 -30.28 14.11 -17.15
C CYS A 227 -31.66 14.29 -16.49
N THR A 228 -32.11 13.32 -15.72
CA THR A 228 -33.33 13.44 -14.92
C THR A 228 -33.14 14.50 -13.84
N ARG A 229 -34.05 15.48 -13.82
CA ARG A 229 -34.20 16.54 -12.81
C ARG A 229 -33.93 16.01 -11.39
N PHE A 230 -32.95 16.58 -10.70
CA PHE A 230 -32.88 16.52 -9.25
C PHE A 230 -33.70 17.67 -8.69
N GLN A 231 -34.92 17.40 -8.21
CA GLN A 231 -35.62 18.31 -7.33
C GLN A 231 -35.01 18.18 -5.93
N ALA A 232 -34.42 19.25 -5.43
CA ALA A 232 -34.05 19.37 -4.03
C ALA A 232 -35.34 19.40 -3.20
N ALA A 233 -35.66 18.28 -2.56
CA ALA A 233 -36.52 18.21 -1.39
C ALA A 233 -35.64 18.10 -0.14
#